data_AF-A0AA85ATY8-F1
#
_entry.id   AF-A0AA85ATY8-F1
#
_cell.length_a   1.000
_cell.length_b   1.000
_cell.length_c   1.000
_cell.angle_alpha   90.00
_cell.angle_beta   90.00
_cell.angle_gamma   90.00
#
_symmetry.space_group_name_H-M   'P 1'
#
loop_
_entity.id
_entity.type
_entity.pdbx_description
1 polymer ?
#
loop_
_entity_poly.entity_id
_entity_poly.type
_entity_poly.pdbx_seq_one_letter_code
_entity_poly.pdbx_strand_id
1 'polypeptide(L)'
;MDTKKLPERFFRKKAEAFNRKVKYAKQSVTQVAALHNVLPGYLEKEDENEMITQDAMLKEVDIGSATKRFDVKLQYGPYAIDYSRNGSPVW
;
A
#
# COMPACT_ATOMS: atom_id res chain seq x y z
N MET A 1 3.58 -27.33 -2.83
CA MET A 1 4.67 -28.30 -2.65
C MET A 1 4.46 -29.49 -3.58
N ASP A 2 5.54 -30.08 -4.09
CA ASP A 2 5.46 -31.31 -4.90
C ASP A 2 5.14 -32.50 -4.01
N THR A 3 3.98 -33.14 -4.24
CA THR A 3 3.46 -34.22 -3.40
C THR A 3 3.79 -35.61 -3.93
N LYS A 4 4.37 -35.70 -5.14
CA LYS A 4 4.69 -36.99 -5.80
C LYS A 4 5.81 -37.76 -5.10
N LYS A 5 6.69 -37.06 -4.38
CA LYS A 5 7.82 -37.64 -3.64
C LYS A 5 7.47 -38.07 -2.21
N LEU A 6 6.21 -37.92 -1.78
CA LEU A 6 5.80 -38.30 -0.43
C LEU A 6 5.54 -39.81 -0.33
N PRO A 7 6.18 -40.51 0.63
CA PRO A 7 6.21 -41.97 0.67
C PRO A 7 4.84 -42.58 1.01
N GLU A 8 4.08 -41.98 1.93
CA GLU A 8 2.78 -42.51 2.34
C GLU A 8 1.59 -41.74 1.75
N ARG A 9 0.55 -42.50 1.40
CA ARG A 9 -0.72 -41.98 0.87
C ARG A 9 -1.38 -40.97 1.82
N PHE A 10 -1.30 -41.17 3.13
CA PHE A 10 -1.87 -40.27 4.13
C PHE A 10 -1.20 -38.88 4.09
N PHE A 11 0.14 -38.85 4.14
CA PHE A 11 0.91 -37.60 4.05
C PHE A 11 0.70 -36.92 2.70
N ARG A 12 0.64 -37.69 1.61
CA ARG A 12 0.33 -37.15 0.27
C ARG A 12 -1.04 -36.47 0.23
N LYS A 13 -2.09 -37.14 0.73
CA LYS A 13 -3.45 -36.60 0.78
C LYS A 13 -3.53 -35.33 1.65
N LYS A 14 -2.82 -35.31 2.78
CA LYS A 14 -2.75 -34.13 3.67
C LYS A 14 -2.03 -32.95 2.99
N ALA A 15 -0.93 -33.21 2.31
CA ALA A 15 -0.18 -32.19 1.57
C ALA A 15 -0.95 -31.65 0.36
N GLU A 16 -1.67 -32.50 -0.36
CA GLU A 16 -2.57 -32.09 -1.45
C GLU A 16 -3.72 -31.21 -0.94
N ALA A 17 -4.36 -31.61 0.18
CA ALA A 17 -5.39 -30.80 0.81
C ALA A 17 -4.86 -29.43 1.27
N PHE A 18 -3.64 -29.39 1.83
CA PHE A 18 -2.97 -28.13 2.19
C PHE A 18 -2.67 -27.27 0.95
N ASN A 19 -2.10 -27.84 -0.10
CA ASN A 19 -1.85 -27.15 -1.37
C ASN A 19 -3.14 -26.55 -1.95
N ARG A 20 -4.26 -27.28 -1.89
CA ARG A 20 -5.57 -26.79 -2.34
C ARG A 20 -6.02 -25.58 -1.53
N LYS A 21 -5.87 -25.62 -0.20
CA LYS A 21 -6.18 -24.48 0.68
C LYS A 21 -5.30 -23.27 0.37
N VAL A 22 -3.99 -23.47 0.19
CA VAL A 22 -3.06 -22.39 -0.17
C VAL A 22 -3.40 -21.79 -1.53
N LYS A 23 -3.71 -22.62 -2.53
CA LYS A 23 -4.12 -22.15 -3.86
C LYS A 23 -5.39 -21.30 -3.77
N TYR A 24 -6.39 -21.79 -3.04
CA TYR A 24 -7.63 -21.05 -2.82
C TYR A 24 -7.37 -19.73 -2.09
N ALA A 25 -6.58 -19.73 -1.01
CA ALA A 25 -6.22 -18.52 -0.27
C ALA A 25 -5.48 -17.49 -1.14
N LYS A 26 -4.59 -17.93 -2.04
CA LYS A 26 -3.93 -17.04 -3.00
C LYS A 26 -4.93 -16.41 -3.96
N GLN A 27 -5.84 -17.22 -4.50
CA GLN A 27 -6.90 -16.74 -5.41
C GLN A 27 -7.83 -15.74 -4.71
N SER A 28 -8.23 -16.02 -3.46
CA SER A 28 -9.07 -15.10 -2.70
C SER A 28 -8.35 -13.79 -2.39
N VAL A 29 -7.05 -13.82 -2.04
CA VAL A 29 -6.27 -12.60 -1.81
C VAL A 29 -6.18 -11.77 -3.08
N THR A 30 -5.96 -12.37 -4.25
CA THR A 30 -5.95 -11.64 -5.52
C THR A 30 -7.30 -11.01 -5.85
N GLN A 31 -8.41 -11.69 -5.53
CA GLN A 31 -9.75 -11.14 -5.71
C GLN A 31 -10.01 -9.96 -4.77
N VAL A 32 -9.61 -10.08 -3.50
CA VAL A 32 -9.73 -8.99 -2.51
C VAL A 32 -8.87 -7.78 -2.90
N ALA A 33 -7.67 -8.00 -3.43
CA ALA A 33 -6.82 -6.93 -3.92
C ALA A 33 -7.50 -6.11 -5.04
N ALA A 34 -8.31 -6.75 -5.90
CA ALA A 34 -9.08 -6.06 -6.92
C ALA A 34 -10.26 -5.24 -6.36
N LEU A 35 -10.72 -5.53 -5.15
CA LEU A 35 -11.76 -4.76 -4.44
C LEU A 35 -11.18 -3.56 -3.68
N HIS A 36 -9.90 -3.24 -3.85
CA HIS A 36 -9.31 -2.13 -3.15
C HIS A 36 -9.88 -0.80 -3.67
N ASN A 37 -10.59 -0.07 -2.80
CA ASN A 37 -11.31 1.15 -3.16
C ASN A 37 -10.42 2.39 -3.34
N VAL A 38 -9.12 2.30 -3.09
CA VAL A 38 -8.19 3.42 -3.18
C VAL A 38 -7.10 3.03 -4.17
N LEU A 39 -6.98 3.81 -5.23
CA LEU A 39 -5.90 3.69 -6.19
C LEU A 39 -4.68 4.47 -5.67
N PRO A 40 -3.45 4.00 -5.95
CA PRO A 40 -2.26 4.78 -5.66
C PRO A 40 -2.29 6.09 -6.47
N GLY A 41 -1.97 7.20 -5.81
CA GLY A 41 -1.73 8.46 -6.50
C GLY A 41 -0.48 8.37 -7.37
N TYR A 42 -0.50 9.05 -8.50
CA TYR A 42 0.64 9.18 -9.41
C TYR A 42 0.71 10.61 -9.94
N LEU A 43 1.87 10.98 -10.46
CA LEU A 43 2.11 12.25 -11.12
C LEU A 43 3.02 11.98 -12.30
N GLU A 44 2.50 12.27 -13.49
CA GLU A 44 3.21 12.10 -14.76
C GLU A 44 3.36 13.48 -15.38
N LYS A 45 4.55 13.73 -15.93
CA LYS A 45 4.80 14.94 -16.70
C LYS A 45 4.37 14.71 -18.13
N GLU A 46 3.76 15.72 -18.74
CA GLU A 46 3.44 15.68 -20.16
C GLU A 46 4.67 16.02 -21.03
N ASP A 47 5.59 16.85 -20.50
CA ASP A 47 6.84 17.26 -21.15
C ASP A 47 8.05 17.01 -20.21
N GLU A 48 9.19 16.63 -20.77
CA GLU A 48 10.44 16.45 -20.02
C GLU A 48 10.89 17.71 -19.28
N ASN A 49 10.59 18.89 -19.85
CA ASN A 49 10.94 20.20 -19.30
C ASN A 49 9.93 20.74 -18.28
N GLU A 50 8.84 20.01 -18.03
CA GLU A 50 7.81 20.47 -17.11
C GLU A 50 8.33 20.49 -15.66
N MET A 51 8.16 21.62 -14.98
CA MET A 51 8.44 21.76 -13.55
C MET A 51 7.13 21.83 -12.76
N ILE A 52 6.88 20.80 -11.96
CA ILE A 52 5.68 20.74 -11.11
C ILE A 52 6.01 21.26 -9.72
N THR A 53 5.34 22.34 -9.32
CA THR A 53 5.52 23.00 -8.01
C THR A 53 4.49 22.50 -7.00
N GLN A 54 4.77 22.69 -5.70
CA GLN A 54 3.82 22.38 -4.63
C GLN A 54 2.51 23.18 -4.77
N ASP A 55 2.60 24.45 -5.18
CA ASP A 55 1.42 25.29 -5.41
C ASP A 55 0.59 24.84 -6.61
N ALA A 56 1.24 24.30 -7.66
CA ALA A 56 0.54 23.70 -8.78
C ALA A 56 -0.20 22.42 -8.35
N MET A 57 0.47 21.54 -7.59
CA MET A 57 -0.16 20.31 -7.08
C MET A 57 -1.38 20.60 -6.20
N LEU A 58 -1.34 21.63 -5.35
CA LEU A 58 -2.45 21.99 -4.46
C LEU A 58 -3.74 22.39 -5.21
N LYS A 59 -3.62 22.88 -6.44
CA LYS A 59 -4.77 23.27 -7.27
C LYS A 59 -5.46 22.09 -7.93
N GLU A 60 -4.71 21.02 -8.18
CA GLU A 60 -5.19 19.84 -8.92
C GLU A 60 -5.67 18.70 -8.01
N VAL A 61 -5.14 18.60 -6.79
CA VAL A 61 -5.57 17.58 -5.83
C VAL A 61 -6.91 17.92 -5.17
N ASP A 62 -7.60 16.90 -4.67
CA ASP A 62 -8.84 17.09 -3.92
C ASP A 62 -8.62 17.92 -2.64
N ILE A 63 -9.67 18.59 -2.17
CA ILE A 63 -9.60 19.48 -1.01
C ILE A 63 -9.14 18.76 0.28
N GLY A 64 -9.46 17.46 0.42
CA GLY A 64 -9.06 16.65 1.56
C GLY A 64 -7.56 16.34 1.57
N SER A 65 -6.95 16.21 0.39
CA SER A 65 -5.49 16.12 0.24
C SER A 65 -4.81 17.47 0.34
N ALA A 66 -5.38 18.52 -0.28
CA ALA A 66 -4.84 19.88 -0.24
C ALA A 66 -4.74 20.40 1.21
N THR A 67 -5.75 20.16 2.04
CA THR A 67 -5.77 20.58 3.45
C THR A 67 -4.74 19.87 4.34
N LYS A 68 -4.19 18.72 3.91
CA LYS A 68 -3.11 18.03 4.63
C LYS A 68 -1.74 18.68 4.41
N ARG A 69 -1.60 19.59 3.45
CA ARG A 69 -0.40 20.41 3.32
C ARG A 69 -0.43 21.51 4.36
N PHE A 70 0.50 21.46 5.30
CA PHE A 70 0.66 22.50 6.31
C PHE A 70 2.14 22.89 6.44
N ASP A 71 2.35 24.04 7.08
CA ASP A 71 3.65 24.58 7.46
C ASP A 71 3.57 25.01 8.93
N VAL A 72 4.35 24.37 9.80
CA VAL A 72 4.39 24.71 11.23
C VAL A 72 5.60 25.59 11.47
N LYS A 73 5.35 26.88 11.70
CA LYS A 73 6.39 27.86 12.02
C LYS A 73 6.68 27.82 13.51
N LEU A 74 7.82 27.24 13.88
CA LEU A 74 8.27 27.11 15.25
C LEU A 74 9.53 27.96 15.45
N GLN A 75 9.70 28.53 16.65
CA GLN A 75 10.65 29.62 16.91
C GLN A 75 12.08 29.19 17.21
N TYR A 76 12.30 27.91 17.51
CA TYR A 76 13.58 27.39 17.98
C TYR A 76 14.27 26.59 16.87
N GLY A 77 15.37 25.91 17.23
CA GLY A 77 16.26 25.19 16.31
C GLY A 77 15.58 24.10 15.46
N PRO A 78 16.35 23.30 14.72
CA PRO A 78 15.79 22.31 13.81
C PRO A 78 14.89 21.30 14.55
N TYR A 79 13.75 20.98 13.94
CA TYR A 79 12.75 20.08 14.51
C TYR A 79 12.85 18.68 13.89
N ALA A 80 12.62 17.67 14.73
CA ALA A 80 12.37 16.31 14.30
C ALA A 80 10.86 16.03 14.33
N ILE A 81 10.35 15.36 13.31
CA ILE A 81 8.95 14.94 13.22
C ILE A 81 8.92 13.42 13.32
N ASP A 82 8.13 12.89 14.26
CA ASP A 82 7.91 11.46 14.45
C ASP A 82 6.42 11.15 14.26
N TYR A 83 6.09 10.43 13.18
CA TYR A 83 4.73 10.03 12.88
C TYR A 83 4.43 8.67 13.48
N SER A 84 3.23 8.50 14.03
CA SER A 84 2.75 7.18 14.44
C SER A 84 2.59 6.24 13.24
N ARG A 85 2.59 4.92 13.49
CA ARG A 85 2.53 3.90 12.44
C ARG A 85 1.30 4.02 11.52
N ASN A 86 0.18 4.53 12.03
CA ASN A 86 -1.06 4.70 11.27
C ASN A 86 -1.32 6.16 10.86
N GLY A 87 -0.38 7.08 11.14
CA GLY A 87 -0.53 8.50 10.87
C GLY A 87 -1.54 9.24 11.75
N SER A 88 -2.22 8.56 12.69
CA SER A 88 -3.06 9.22 13.68
C SER A 88 -2.23 9.61 14.90
N PRO A 89 -2.28 10.88 15.33
CA PRO A 89 -1.54 11.28 16.51
C PRO A 89 -2.10 10.52 17.72
N VAL A 90 -1.20 10.09 18.61
CA VAL A 90 -1.56 9.35 19.83
C VAL A 90 -2.00 10.38 20.87
N TRP A 91 -3.29 10.71 20.88
CA TRP A 91 -3.94 11.47 21.95
C TRP A 91 -5.29 10.84 22.27
#